data_AF-A0AAU0REX7-F1
#
_entry.id   AF-A0AAU0REX7-F1
#
_cell.length_a   1.000
_cell.length_b   1.000
_cell.length_c   1.000
_cell.angle_alpha   90.00
_cell.angle_beta   90.00
_cell.angle_gamma   90.00
#
_symmetry.space_group_name_H-M   'P 1'
#
loop_
_entity.id
_entity.type
_entity.pdbx_description
1 polymer ?
#
loop_
_entity_poly.entity_id
_entity_poly.type
_entity_poly.pdbx_seq_one_letter_code
_entity_poly.pdbx_strand_id
1 'polypeptide(L)'
;MGYNKPSKARVNEAYLRSINFIGGNAYKEEQIDKNKTFLIICEGENTEPFYFQSFPVPSKTVLIIGGKNTKNSLVDYALKMQQEEEHAGREIW
;
A
#
# COMPACT_ATOMS: atom_id res chain seq x y z
N MET A 1 -24.23 17.47 -43.16
CA MET A 1 -23.68 17.99 -41.88
C MET A 1 -23.19 16.80 -41.06
N GLY A 2 -21.90 16.72 -40.73
CA GLY A 2 -21.36 15.65 -39.89
C GLY A 2 -21.48 16.00 -38.41
N TYR A 3 -21.97 15.08 -37.57
CA TYR A 3 -21.99 15.24 -36.12
C TYR A 3 -20.58 15.03 -35.55
N ASN A 4 -19.97 16.09 -35.04
CA ASN A 4 -18.71 15.98 -34.30
C ASN A 4 -19.00 15.62 -32.85
N LYS A 5 -18.64 14.38 -32.47
CA LYS A 5 -18.75 13.92 -31.08
C LYS A 5 -17.88 14.82 -30.20
N PRO A 6 -18.44 15.41 -29.12
CA PRO A 6 -17.65 16.27 -28.25
C PRO A 6 -16.56 15.49 -27.52
N SER A 7 -15.46 16.18 -27.21
CA SER A 7 -14.34 15.60 -26.45
C SER A 7 -14.80 15.18 -25.05
N LYS A 8 -14.18 14.11 -24.52
CA LYS A 8 -14.49 13.59 -23.17
C LYS A 8 -14.36 14.66 -22.09
N ALA A 9 -13.38 15.57 -22.23
CA ALA A 9 -13.19 16.70 -21.31
C ALA A 9 -14.40 17.64 -21.27
N ARG A 10 -14.96 17.99 -22.44
CA ARG A 10 -16.13 18.88 -22.54
C ARG A 10 -17.39 18.24 -21.95
N VAL A 11 -17.56 16.94 -22.16
CA VAL A 11 -18.69 16.17 -21.60
C VAL A 11 -18.57 16.10 -20.08
N ASN A 12 -17.36 15.86 -19.55
CA ASN A 12 -17.10 15.80 -18.12
C ASN A 12 -17.37 17.14 -17.42
N GLU A 13 -16.93 18.25 -18.02
CA GLU A 13 -17.20 19.60 -17.51
C GLU A 13 -18.70 19.92 -17.46
N ALA A 14 -19.44 19.58 -18.52
CA ALA A 14 -20.89 19.79 -18.57
C ALA A 14 -21.63 18.96 -17.50
N TYR A 15 -21.21 17.71 -17.28
CA TYR A 15 -21.75 16.85 -16.23
C TYR A 15 -21.47 17.42 -14.83
N LEU A 16 -20.22 17.79 -14.55
CA LEU A 16 -19.83 18.36 -13.25
C LEU A 16 -20.57 19.66 -12.94
N ARG A 17 -20.80 20.51 -13.96
CA ARG A 17 -21.64 21.71 -13.82
C ARG A 17 -23.10 21.38 -13.57
N SER A 18 -23.66 20.36 -14.23
CA SER A 18 -25.07 19.98 -14.07
C SER A 18 -25.42 19.51 -12.67
N ILE A 19 -24.45 18.96 -11.94
CA ILE A 19 -24.62 18.47 -10.57
C ILE A 19 -24.18 19.49 -9.51
N ASN A 20 -23.89 20.75 -9.90
CA ASN A 20 -23.32 21.78 -9.02
C ASN A 20 -22.13 21.26 -8.20
N PHE A 21 -21.24 20.47 -8.81
CA PHE A 21 -20.07 19.94 -8.13
C PHE A 21 -19.15 21.09 -7.73
N ILE A 22 -19.06 21.36 -6.43
CA ILE A 22 -18.06 22.24 -5.86
C ILE A 22 -16.83 21.37 -5.63
N GLY A 23 -15.77 21.59 -6.42
CA GLY A 23 -14.50 20.91 -6.23
C GLY A 23 -13.97 21.17 -4.83
N GLY A 24 -14.07 20.18 -3.95
CA GLY A 24 -13.31 20.16 -2.71
C GLY A 24 -11.81 20.09 -2.99
N ASN A 25 -11.00 20.29 -1.96
CA ASN A 25 -9.59 19.97 -2.08
C ASN A 25 -9.45 18.48 -2.41
N ALA A 26 -8.69 18.16 -3.45
CA ALA A 26 -8.28 16.80 -3.70
C ALA A 26 -7.61 16.25 -2.43
N TYR A 27 -7.86 14.98 -2.11
CA TYR A 27 -7.09 14.28 -1.10
C TYR A 27 -5.61 14.41 -1.45
N LYS A 28 -4.77 14.71 -0.46
CA LYS A 28 -3.32 14.65 -0.67
C LYS A 28 -2.97 13.20 -0.94
N GLU A 29 -2.51 12.91 -2.15
CA GLU A 29 -2.00 11.59 -2.48
C GLU A 29 -0.73 11.33 -1.66
N GLU A 30 -0.73 10.26 -0.88
CA GLU A 30 0.47 9.85 -0.15
C GLU A 30 1.51 9.31 -1.14
N GLN A 31 2.73 9.85 -1.07
CA GLN A 31 3.86 9.34 -1.84
C GLN A 31 4.72 8.46 -0.96
N ILE A 32 4.79 7.17 -1.29
CA ILE A 32 5.70 6.23 -0.62
C ILE A 32 7.10 6.40 -1.24
N ASP A 33 8.12 6.62 -0.39
CA ASP A 33 9.52 6.67 -0.81
C ASP A 33 9.88 5.41 -1.61
N LYS A 34 10.47 5.59 -2.79
CA LYS A 34 10.93 4.51 -3.67
C LYS A 34 11.88 3.53 -2.98
N ASN A 35 12.74 4.01 -2.08
CA ASN A 35 13.74 3.22 -1.37
C ASN A 35 13.21 2.59 -0.07
N LYS A 36 11.94 2.81 0.27
CA LYS A 36 11.33 2.23 1.47
C LYS A 36 11.39 0.71 1.41
N THR A 37 11.85 0.11 2.50
CA THR A 37 11.94 -1.34 2.67
C THR A 37 10.97 -1.77 3.76
N PHE A 38 10.41 -2.96 3.61
CA PHE A 38 9.35 -3.47 4.46
C PHE A 38 9.79 -4.75 5.16
N LEU A 39 9.35 -4.91 6.39
CA LEU A 39 9.41 -6.15 7.15
C LEU A 39 7.98 -6.55 7.51
N ILE A 40 7.47 -7.60 6.87
CA ILE A 40 6.15 -8.16 7.13
C ILE A 40 6.28 -9.28 8.16
N ILE A 41 5.52 -9.20 9.26
CA ILE A 41 5.58 -10.18 10.34
C ILE A 41 4.22 -10.86 10.49
N CYS A 42 4.20 -12.17 10.28
CA CYS A 42 2.99 -12.99 10.21
C CYS A 42 2.80 -13.84 11.47
N GLU A 43 1.53 -14.16 11.80
CA GLU A 43 1.16 -15.07 12.90
C GLU A 43 1.43 -16.54 12.52
N GLY A 44 1.21 -16.87 11.26
CA GLY A 44 1.51 -18.17 10.68
C GLY A 44 2.99 -18.30 10.34
N GLU A 45 3.59 -19.43 10.71
CA GLU A 45 4.99 -19.73 10.40
C GLU A 45 5.23 -19.94 8.90
N ASN A 46 4.26 -20.53 8.17
CA ASN A 46 4.49 -21.05 6.83
C ASN A 46 3.49 -20.49 5.80
N THR A 47 2.19 -20.65 6.03
CA THR A 47 1.16 -20.35 5.02
C THR A 47 1.12 -18.87 4.64
N GLU A 48 1.20 -17.98 5.63
CA GLU A 48 1.17 -16.53 5.40
C GLU A 48 2.47 -16.04 4.73
N PRO A 49 3.68 -16.43 5.17
CA PRO A 49 4.90 -16.12 4.44
C PRO A 49 4.88 -16.59 2.98
N PHE A 50 4.45 -17.83 2.72
CA PHE A 50 4.34 -18.34 1.35
C PHE A 50 3.31 -17.56 0.52
N TYR A 51 2.19 -17.17 1.11
CA TYR A 51 1.21 -16.33 0.45
C TYR A 51 1.83 -15.01 0.00
N PHE A 52 2.51 -14.28 0.87
CA PHE A 52 3.15 -13.00 0.50
C PHE A 52 4.30 -13.16 -0.49
N GLN A 53 5.11 -14.22 -0.36
CA GLN A 53 6.19 -14.51 -1.30
C GLN A 53 5.69 -14.80 -2.72
N SER A 54 4.45 -15.25 -2.88
CA SER A 54 3.85 -15.48 -4.20
C SER A 54 3.49 -14.20 -4.96
N PHE A 55 3.51 -13.04 -4.29
CA PHE A 55 3.24 -11.72 -4.88
C PHE A 55 4.45 -10.78 -4.75
N PRO A 56 5.54 -11.05 -5.50
CA PRO A 56 6.73 -10.21 -5.43
C PRO A 56 6.43 -8.78 -5.89
N VAL A 57 6.99 -7.80 -5.18
CA VAL A 57 6.88 -6.37 -5.53
C VAL A 57 8.24 -5.92 -6.08
N PRO A 58 8.45 -5.87 -7.40
CA PRO A 58 9.79 -5.65 -7.99
C PRO A 58 10.39 -4.29 -7.65
N SER A 59 9.56 -3.31 -7.29
CA SER A 59 9.96 -1.95 -6.97
C SER A 59 10.40 -1.76 -5.52
N LYS A 60 10.29 -2.78 -4.67
CA LYS A 60 10.52 -2.69 -3.22
C LYS A 60 11.27 -3.90 -2.69
N THR A 61 12.01 -3.69 -1.62
CA THR A 61 12.57 -4.79 -0.82
C THR A 61 11.60 -5.12 0.30
N VAL A 62 11.10 -6.36 0.32
CA VAL A 62 10.18 -6.86 1.33
C VAL A 62 10.79 -8.12 1.95
N LEU A 63 10.99 -8.10 3.26
CA LEU A 63 11.34 -9.27 4.06
C LEU A 63 10.08 -9.78 4.76
N ILE A 64 9.87 -11.09 4.79
CA ILE A 64 8.67 -11.70 5.35
C ILE A 64 9.09 -12.75 6.37
N ILE A 65 8.61 -12.61 7.60
CA ILE A 65 8.90 -13.52 8.71
C ILE A 65 7.59 -14.06 9.25
N GLY A 66 7.48 -15.38 9.37
CA GLY A 66 6.40 -16.04 10.09
C GLY A 66 6.85 -16.44 11.49
N GLY A 67 5.98 -16.32 12.49
CA GLY A 67 6.26 -16.84 13.82
C GLY A 67 4.97 -17.24 14.52
N LYS A 68 4.94 -18.43 15.15
CA LYS A 68 3.79 -19.01 15.90
C LYS A 68 3.42 -18.22 17.15
N ASN A 69 3.14 -16.95 16.96
CA ASN A 69 2.83 -16.01 17.99
C ASN A 69 1.31 -15.93 18.13
N THR A 70 0.85 -15.65 19.34
CA THR A 70 -0.51 -15.14 19.52
C THR A 70 -0.55 -13.66 19.12
N LYS A 71 -1.73 -13.09 18.87
CA LYS A 71 -1.85 -11.66 18.52
C LYS A 71 -1.06 -10.71 19.42
N ASN A 72 -1.09 -10.91 20.73
CA ASN A 72 -0.36 -10.05 21.66
C ASN A 72 1.15 -10.29 21.56
N SER A 73 1.58 -11.55 21.51
CA SER A 73 3.01 -11.86 21.41
C SER A 73 3.60 -11.53 20.04
N LEU A 74 2.77 -11.37 19.00
CA LEU A 74 3.20 -10.96 17.66
C LEU A 74 3.69 -9.50 17.67
N VAL A 75 3.02 -8.62 18.41
CA VAL A 75 3.42 -7.22 18.54
C VAL A 75 4.76 -7.12 19.27
N ASP A 76 4.92 -7.83 20.38
CA ASP A 76 6.18 -7.86 21.13
C ASP A 76 7.32 -8.43 20.29
N TYR A 77 7.03 -9.50 19.53
CA TYR A 77 7.97 -10.08 18.58
C TYR A 77 8.36 -9.07 17.50
N ALA A 78 7.40 -8.34 16.93
CA ALA A 78 7.64 -7.33 15.92
C ALA A 78 8.52 -6.18 16.43
N LEU A 79 8.26 -5.69 17.64
CA LEU A 79 9.08 -4.67 18.29
C LEU A 79 10.51 -5.18 18.55
N LYS A 80 10.66 -6.45 18.92
CA LYS A 80 11.98 -7.07 19.06
C LYS A 80 12.71 -7.13 17.71
N MET A 81 12.05 -7.62 16.67
CA MET A 81 12.63 -7.70 15.32
C MET A 81 13.05 -6.30 14.82
N GLN A 82 12.29 -5.25 15.14
CA GLN A 82 12.66 -3.87 14.79
C GLN A 82 14.02 -3.44 15.30
N GLN A 83 14.41 -3.95 16.48
CA GLN A 83 15.64 -3.56 17.16
C GLN A 83 16.86 -4.35 16.66
N GLU A 84 16.65 -5.41 15.88
CA GLU A 84 17.75 -6.19 15.31
C GLU A 84 18.41 -5.40 14.16
N GLU A 85 19.75 -5.34 14.17
CA GLU A 85 20.51 -4.58 13.16
C GLU A 85 20.20 -5.02 11.73
N GLU A 86 19.93 -6.32 11.54
CA GLU A 86 19.54 -6.89 10.25
C GLU A 86 18.27 -6.23 9.69
N HIS A 87 17.36 -5.81 10.55
CA HIS A 87 16.04 -5.28 10.23
C HIS A 87 15.95 -3.75 10.34
N ALA A 88 17.00 -3.11 10.85
CA ALA A 88 17.06 -1.66 11.03
C ALA A 88 16.66 -0.89 9.76
N GLY A 89 15.90 0.20 9.94
CA GLY A 89 15.45 1.08 8.87
C GLY A 89 14.30 0.55 8.00
N ARG A 90 13.77 -0.65 8.28
CA ARG A 90 12.56 -1.17 7.64
C ARG A 90 11.31 -0.68 8.33
N GLU A 91 10.28 -0.44 7.55
CA GLU A 91 8.93 -0.25 8.09
C GLU A 91 8.30 -1.62 8.40
N ILE A 92 7.75 -1.76 9.60
CA ILE A 92 7.12 -3.00 10.06
C ILE A 92 5.65 -2.99 9.70
N TRP A 93 5.20 -4.10 9.10
CA TRP A 93 3.84 -4.36 8.65
C TRP A 93 3.32 -5.67 9.22
#